data_AF-A0A5N5Z5P8-F1
#
_entry.id   AF-A0A5N5Z5P8-F1
#
_cell.length_a   1.000
_cell.length_b   1.000
_cell.length_c   1.000
_cell.angle_alpha   90.00
_cell.angle_beta   90.00
_cell.angle_gamma   90.00
#
_symmetry.space_group_name_H-M   'P 1'
#
loop_
_entity.id
_entity.type
_entity.pdbx_description
1 polymer ?
#
loop_
_entity_poly.entity_id
_entity_poly.type
_entity_poly.pdbx_seq_one_letter_code
_entity_poly.pdbx_strand_id
1 'polypeptide(L)'
;MRTLFKILVLLLFFACKSNQKENTDTGVLTETNQIKNAIRFEESNLNSVKKKNNDSILLASYIEKKNNELINEFGDLENQRIYSGNYICPSDSSFIALNFFGEYSGGATYNPYAENIIIKNNNLITSKIEGEIFRIDKLENNEYLFYINNYSRLSNHIKVFQSSFQNDSLITNKVNKRNYGNYIFNFIKHKKEHPDSVNIKIDLKNWNDSETLKSLDLVNSKIGLNEYYKTSNESFLEIEIDENKKIEPQFIIYYKHSYGDQLEKFLRIQNKDRSTDFILAMKGGDSFTEKINTEFINDSIFKKTIVFIESNNETGKNLEFSVDSIITTYKYNKLFEFKEIEKDSIHYIRK
;
A
#
# COMPACT_ATOMS: atom_id res chain seq x y z
N MET A 1 39.56 13.46 21.76
CA MET A 1 38.17 13.92 21.53
C MET A 1 37.35 12.65 21.30
N ARG A 2 36.26 12.32 22.03
CA ARG A 2 34.94 13.00 22.14
C ARG A 2 34.35 13.26 20.74
N THR A 3 33.13 12.83 20.38
CA THR A 3 31.97 12.25 21.11
C THR A 3 31.13 11.44 20.09
N LEU A 4 30.70 10.18 20.28
CA LEU A 4 29.71 9.56 21.22
C LEU A 4 28.25 9.54 20.71
N PHE A 5 27.54 8.45 21.06
CA PHE A 5 26.10 8.11 20.85
C PHE A 5 25.68 7.75 19.40
N LYS A 6 24.64 6.94 19.11
CA LYS A 6 23.81 5.85 19.74
C LYS A 6 22.95 5.28 18.56
N ILE A 7 22.32 4.09 18.51
CA ILE A 7 22.14 2.87 19.34
C ILE A 7 21.90 1.72 18.31
N LEU A 8 22.20 0.42 18.46
CA LEU A 8 22.58 -0.47 19.57
C LEU A 8 21.45 -1.05 20.46
N VAL A 9 20.57 -1.88 19.87
CA VAL A 9 19.74 -2.89 20.57
C VAL A 9 19.63 -4.17 19.73
N LEU A 10 20.17 -5.29 20.23
CA LEU A 10 19.61 -6.63 20.02
C LEU A 10 20.14 -7.60 21.10
N LEU A 11 19.22 -8.34 21.73
CA LEU A 11 19.34 -9.61 22.47
C LEU A 11 20.71 -10.05 23.06
N LEU A 12 20.71 -10.41 24.36
CA LEU A 12 20.98 -11.80 24.85
C LEU A 12 20.88 -11.89 26.40
N PHE A 13 20.56 -13.11 26.86
CA PHE A 13 20.42 -13.63 28.25
C PHE A 13 20.73 -12.77 29.49
N PHE A 14 19.85 -12.88 30.48
CA PHE A 14 20.24 -13.16 31.87
C PHE A 14 19.45 -14.38 32.40
N ALA A 15 20.08 -15.18 33.26
CA ALA A 15 19.49 -16.38 33.85
C ALA A 15 19.90 -16.52 35.32
N CYS A 16 19.05 -17.14 36.14
CA CYS A 16 19.52 -17.95 37.27
C CYS A 16 18.45 -18.93 37.77
N LYS A 17 18.86 -19.93 38.57
CA LYS A 17 18.04 -21.03 39.08
C LYS A 17 17.43 -20.73 40.46
N SER A 18 16.31 -21.39 40.77
CA SER A 18 16.06 -21.97 42.10
C SER A 18 15.18 -23.24 41.99
N ASN A 19 15.02 -23.97 43.08
CA ASN A 19 14.65 -25.41 43.07
C ASN A 19 13.13 -25.70 43.11
N GLN A 20 12.80 -26.96 42.83
CA GLN A 20 11.48 -27.58 43.02
C GLN A 20 11.02 -27.52 44.49
N LYS A 21 9.70 -27.40 44.69
CA LYS A 21 8.95 -28.21 45.67
C LYS A 21 7.47 -28.33 45.29
N GLU A 22 6.76 -29.23 45.97
CA GLU A 22 5.50 -29.83 45.49
C GLU A 22 4.22 -29.04 45.82
N ASN A 23 3.19 -29.30 45.00
CA ASN A 23 1.75 -29.33 45.28
C ASN A 23 1.14 -28.44 46.38
N THR A 24 0.15 -27.63 45.99
CA THR A 24 -1.27 -27.96 46.28
C THR A 24 -2.23 -27.13 45.42
N ASP A 25 -3.41 -27.69 45.12
CA ASP A 25 -4.50 -26.97 44.46
C ASP A 25 -5.05 -25.81 45.30
N THR A 26 -5.30 -24.66 44.68
CA THR A 26 -6.51 -23.84 44.98
C THR A 26 -6.76 -22.72 43.97
N GLY A 27 -7.88 -22.80 43.25
CA GLY A 27 -8.74 -21.65 42.92
C GLY A 27 -8.26 -20.60 41.90
N VAL A 28 -8.36 -20.89 40.60
CA VAL A 28 -9.38 -20.40 39.62
C VAL A 28 -9.84 -18.89 39.67
N LEU A 29 -9.20 -18.00 40.42
CA LEU A 29 -9.72 -16.65 40.74
C LEU A 29 -8.68 -15.50 40.68
N THR A 30 -7.47 -15.76 40.21
CA THR A 30 -6.34 -14.81 40.26
C THR A 30 -6.00 -14.14 38.92
N GLU A 31 -6.15 -14.83 37.78
CA GLU A 31 -5.73 -14.31 36.47
C GLU A 31 -6.50 -13.05 36.03
N THR A 32 -7.81 -13.00 36.30
CA THR A 32 -8.68 -11.85 35.97
C THR A 32 -8.29 -10.55 36.68
N ASN A 33 -7.50 -10.61 37.76
CA ASN A 33 -7.00 -9.43 38.47
C ASN A 33 -5.61 -8.96 38.01
N GLN A 34 -4.79 -9.84 37.42
CA GLN A 34 -3.52 -9.40 36.82
C GLN A 34 -3.76 -8.57 35.55
N ILE A 35 -4.73 -8.98 34.72
CA ILE A 35 -5.15 -8.27 33.50
C ILE A 35 -5.57 -6.81 33.80
N LYS A 36 -6.23 -6.56 34.94
CA LYS A 36 -6.69 -5.21 35.32
C LYS A 36 -5.57 -4.23 35.71
N ASN A 37 -4.39 -4.71 36.07
CA ASN A 37 -3.30 -3.86 36.58
C ASN A 37 -2.33 -3.39 35.49
N ALA A 38 -2.40 -3.93 34.27
CA ALA A 38 -1.44 -3.65 33.20
C ALA A 38 -1.59 -2.26 32.55
N ILE A 39 -2.73 -1.56 32.72
CA ILE A 39 -3.04 -0.32 31.99
C ILE A 39 -3.59 0.77 32.92
N ARG A 40 -2.72 1.70 33.33
CA ARG A 40 -3.11 3.06 33.77
C ARG A 40 -2.53 4.10 32.80
N PHE A 41 -3.37 5.05 32.39
CA PHE A 41 -3.04 6.09 31.42
C PHE A 41 -2.63 7.40 32.10
N GLU A 42 -1.67 8.11 31.52
CA GLU A 42 -1.49 9.56 31.70
C GLU A 42 -1.06 10.24 30.37
N GLU A 43 -1.05 11.57 30.37
CA GLU A 43 -1.01 12.51 29.26
C GLU A 43 0.43 12.90 28.84
N SER A 44 0.68 13.81 27.88
CA SER A 44 0.11 14.00 26.52
C SER A 44 1.26 14.46 25.60
N ASN A 45 1.07 14.50 24.27
CA ASN A 45 2.08 14.78 23.22
C ASN A 45 3.33 13.86 23.15
N LEU A 46 3.88 13.35 24.25
CA LEU A 46 4.60 12.06 24.24
C LEU A 46 3.64 10.91 23.88
N ASN A 47 2.33 11.13 23.96
CA ASN A 47 1.33 10.07 23.81
C ASN A 47 1.25 9.46 22.42
N SER A 48 1.68 10.12 21.34
CA SER A 48 1.71 9.47 20.01
C SER A 48 2.78 8.36 19.95
N VAL A 49 3.97 8.62 20.49
CA VAL A 49 5.09 7.66 20.55
C VAL A 49 4.85 6.62 21.65
N LYS A 50 4.42 7.03 22.85
CA LYS A 50 4.01 6.09 23.91
C LYS A 50 2.88 5.17 23.44
N LYS A 51 1.84 5.71 22.78
CA LYS A 51 0.75 4.89 22.22
C LYS A 51 1.28 3.92 21.17
N LYS A 52 2.05 4.35 20.17
CA LYS A 52 2.63 3.41 19.18
C LYS A 52 3.49 2.31 19.81
N ASN A 53 4.25 2.61 20.86
CA ASN A 53 5.01 1.60 21.61
C ASN A 53 4.06 0.64 22.36
N ASN A 54 3.06 1.17 23.06
CA ASN A 54 2.06 0.36 23.78
C ASN A 54 1.23 -0.51 22.84
N ASP A 55 0.77 0.02 21.70
CA ASP A 55 0.02 -0.69 20.66
C ASP A 55 0.89 -1.81 20.04
N SER A 56 2.21 -1.62 19.94
CA SER A 56 3.15 -2.65 19.47
C SER A 56 3.40 -3.75 20.52
N ILE A 57 3.49 -3.38 21.81
CA ILE A 57 3.58 -4.34 22.92
C ILE A 57 2.26 -5.15 23.03
N LEU A 58 1.12 -4.48 22.87
CA LEU A 58 -0.20 -5.09 22.84
C LEU A 58 -0.29 -6.11 21.70
N LEU A 59 0.07 -5.72 20.48
CA LEU A 59 0.11 -6.62 19.32
C LEU A 59 1.00 -7.85 19.58
N ALA A 60 2.21 -7.65 20.14
CA ALA A 60 3.10 -8.75 20.49
C ALA A 60 2.46 -9.72 21.51
N SER A 61 1.83 -9.20 22.59
CA SER A 61 1.15 -10.04 23.58
C SER A 61 -0.06 -10.79 23.01
N TYR A 62 -0.76 -10.24 22.01
CA TYR A 62 -1.83 -10.94 21.32
C TYR A 62 -1.31 -12.03 20.36
N ILE A 63 -0.18 -11.80 19.67
CA ILE A 63 0.49 -12.82 18.85
C ILE A 63 0.97 -14.00 19.73
N GLU A 64 1.59 -13.71 20.87
CA GLU A 64 2.02 -14.72 21.84
C GLU A 64 0.82 -15.52 22.38
N LYS A 65 -0.21 -14.82 22.87
CA LYS A 65 -1.46 -15.45 23.34
C LYS A 65 -2.09 -16.33 22.26
N LYS A 66 -2.18 -15.87 21.02
CA LYS A 66 -2.80 -16.65 19.93
C LYS A 66 -2.00 -17.89 19.54
N ASN A 67 -0.66 -17.83 19.52
CA ASN A 67 0.16 -19.02 19.32
C ASN A 67 -0.01 -20.02 20.49
N ASN A 68 -0.13 -19.53 21.73
CA ASN A 68 -0.41 -20.39 22.89
C ASN A 68 -1.82 -21.03 22.83
N GLU A 69 -2.83 -20.31 22.33
CA GLU A 69 -4.15 -20.89 22.03
C GLU A 69 -4.05 -22.04 21.00
N LEU A 70 -3.32 -21.83 19.90
CA LEU A 70 -3.08 -22.86 18.87
C LEU A 70 -2.31 -24.08 19.39
N ILE A 71 -1.28 -23.89 20.21
CA ILE A 71 -0.53 -24.99 20.85
C ILE A 71 -1.46 -25.83 21.74
N ASN A 72 -2.35 -25.20 22.50
CA ASN A 72 -3.30 -25.91 23.36
C ASN A 72 -4.39 -26.66 22.58
N GLU A 73 -4.73 -26.23 21.36
CA GLU A 73 -5.75 -26.87 20.51
C GLU A 73 -5.17 -28.00 19.63
N PHE A 74 -3.96 -27.81 19.09
CA PHE A 74 -3.36 -28.70 18.08
C PHE A 74 -2.09 -29.45 18.53
N GLY A 75 -1.57 -29.18 19.72
CA GLY A 75 -0.42 -29.88 20.32
C GLY A 75 0.96 -29.40 19.83
N ASP A 76 1.08 -28.88 18.61
CA ASP A 76 2.29 -28.24 18.09
C ASP A 76 1.96 -27.18 17.01
N LEU A 77 2.86 -26.21 16.81
CA LEU A 77 2.77 -25.15 15.80
C LEU A 77 3.09 -25.63 14.37
N GLU A 78 3.50 -26.89 14.16
CA GLU A 78 3.74 -27.43 12.82
C GLU A 78 2.51 -27.31 11.90
N ASN A 79 1.30 -27.40 12.48
CA ASN A 79 0.02 -27.40 11.76
C ASN A 79 -0.56 -25.99 11.49
N GLN A 80 -0.37 -25.06 12.42
CA GLN A 80 -0.84 -23.66 12.30
C GLN A 80 -0.02 -22.73 13.20
N ARG A 81 0.39 -21.57 12.66
CA ARG A 81 1.20 -20.58 13.39
C ARG A 81 0.91 -19.15 12.95
N ILE A 82 0.94 -18.21 13.90
CA ILE A 82 0.99 -16.76 13.63
C ILE A 82 2.44 -16.29 13.74
N TYR A 83 2.99 -15.73 12.65
CA TYR A 83 4.38 -15.26 12.58
C TYR A 83 4.51 -13.74 12.72
N SER A 84 3.46 -12.97 12.41
CA SER A 84 3.46 -11.51 12.58
C SER A 84 2.05 -10.93 12.68
N GLY A 85 1.95 -9.60 12.73
CA GLY A 85 0.70 -8.86 12.70
C GLY A 85 0.96 -7.39 12.39
N ASN A 86 -0.12 -6.61 12.22
CA ASN A 86 -0.07 -5.15 12.17
C ASN A 86 -1.30 -4.56 12.90
N TYR A 87 -1.39 -3.24 12.98
CA TYR A 87 -2.58 -2.57 13.52
C TYR A 87 -2.99 -1.35 12.70
N ILE A 88 -4.30 -1.12 12.63
CA ILE A 88 -4.91 0.09 12.10
C ILE A 88 -5.69 0.76 13.23
N CYS A 89 -5.30 1.98 13.58
CA CYS A 89 -6.07 2.86 14.46
C CYS A 89 -6.58 4.03 13.62
N PRO A 90 -7.87 4.05 13.22
CA PRO A 90 -8.44 5.16 12.47
C PRO A 90 -8.39 6.46 13.28
N SER A 91 -8.08 7.57 12.62
CA SER A 91 -8.22 8.91 13.19
C SER A 91 -9.63 9.09 13.78
N ASP A 92 -9.69 9.65 14.98
CA ASP A 92 -10.93 9.98 15.69
C ASP A 92 -11.85 8.77 15.94
N SER A 93 -11.28 7.61 16.25
CA SER A 93 -12.00 6.41 16.66
C SER A 93 -11.60 5.94 18.07
N SER A 94 -12.51 5.25 18.77
CA SER A 94 -12.31 4.67 20.11
C SER A 94 -11.86 3.19 20.06
N PHE A 95 -11.35 2.73 18.91
CA PHE A 95 -10.96 1.35 18.69
C PHE A 95 -9.65 1.21 17.91
N ILE A 96 -9.08 0.02 17.97
CA ILE A 96 -7.92 -0.42 17.20
C ILE A 96 -8.32 -1.74 16.53
N ALA A 97 -8.05 -1.85 15.23
CA ALA A 97 -8.04 -3.12 14.52
C ALA A 97 -6.64 -3.72 14.58
N LEU A 98 -6.50 -4.96 15.04
CA LEU A 98 -5.30 -5.76 14.95
C LEU A 98 -5.48 -6.77 13.81
N ASN A 99 -4.50 -6.90 12.93
CA ASN A 99 -4.41 -7.99 11.97
C ASN A 99 -3.31 -8.96 12.41
N PHE A 100 -3.54 -10.25 12.20
CA PHE A 100 -2.58 -11.31 12.47
C PHE A 100 -2.31 -12.08 11.18
N PHE A 101 -1.04 -12.38 10.93
CA PHE A 101 -0.59 -13.09 9.74
C PHE A 101 0.05 -14.41 10.13
N GLY A 102 -0.44 -15.47 9.52
CA GLY A 102 -0.05 -16.82 9.83
C GLY A 102 -0.08 -17.74 8.62
N GLU A 103 0.22 -18.99 8.88
CA GLU A 103 0.16 -20.08 7.92
C GLU A 103 -0.47 -21.32 8.55
N TYR A 104 -1.12 -22.15 7.73
CA TYR A 104 -1.58 -23.48 8.12
C TYR A 104 -1.15 -24.53 7.09
N SER A 105 -0.82 -25.73 7.55
CA SER A 105 -0.21 -26.81 6.77
C SER A 105 -1.10 -28.06 6.72
N GLY A 106 -2.42 -27.86 6.64
CA GLY A 106 -3.45 -28.92 6.54
C GLY A 106 -3.45 -29.71 5.21
N GLY A 107 -2.27 -30.04 4.69
CA GLY A 107 -2.03 -30.69 3.40
C GLY A 107 -0.58 -30.49 2.94
N ALA A 108 -0.25 -30.96 1.75
CA ALA A 108 1.13 -31.01 1.25
C ALA A 108 1.82 -29.63 1.02
N THR A 109 1.15 -28.50 1.25
CA THR A 109 1.71 -27.15 1.01
C THR A 109 1.14 -26.11 1.98
N TYR A 110 2.01 -25.26 2.57
CA TYR A 110 1.64 -24.14 3.45
C TYR A 110 0.65 -23.15 2.81
N ASN A 111 -0.46 -22.85 3.48
CA ASN A 111 -1.41 -21.83 3.04
C ASN A 111 -1.34 -20.63 3.99
N PRO A 112 -1.07 -19.41 3.51
CA PRO A 112 -1.11 -18.23 4.36
C PRO A 112 -2.56 -17.91 4.73
N TYR A 113 -2.75 -17.36 5.92
CA TYR A 113 -4.04 -16.84 6.37
C TYR A 113 -3.87 -15.50 7.09
N ALA A 114 -4.95 -14.73 7.12
CA ALA A 114 -5.03 -13.50 7.88
C ALA A 114 -6.35 -13.44 8.67
N GLU A 115 -6.24 -13.11 9.95
CA GLU A 115 -7.35 -12.87 10.86
C GLU A 115 -7.29 -11.43 11.38
N ASN A 116 -8.44 -10.90 11.80
CA ASN A 116 -8.51 -9.61 12.48
C ASN A 116 -9.29 -9.68 13.79
N ILE A 117 -8.87 -8.84 14.72
CA ILE A 117 -9.52 -8.59 16.01
C ILE A 117 -9.73 -7.08 16.15
N ILE A 118 -10.86 -6.68 16.71
CA ILE A 118 -11.15 -5.27 16.98
C ILE A 118 -11.23 -5.07 18.50
N ILE A 119 -10.43 -4.15 19.02
CA ILE A 119 -10.38 -3.80 20.44
C ILE A 119 -10.96 -2.40 20.59
N LYS A 120 -12.03 -2.25 21.38
CA LYS A 120 -12.70 -0.97 21.64
C LYS A 120 -12.84 -0.77 23.13
N ASN A 121 -12.43 0.38 23.65
CA ASN A 121 -12.45 0.68 25.10
C ASN A 121 -11.81 -0.43 25.97
N ASN A 122 -10.71 -1.03 25.50
CA ASN A 122 -10.03 -2.22 26.07
C ASN A 122 -10.82 -3.55 26.04
N ASN A 123 -12.07 -3.57 25.56
CA ASN A 123 -12.84 -4.79 25.35
C ASN A 123 -12.54 -5.42 23.99
N LEU A 124 -12.50 -6.75 23.94
CA LEU A 124 -12.44 -7.56 22.71
C LEU A 124 -13.82 -7.55 22.04
N ILE A 125 -13.93 -6.94 20.85
CA ILE A 125 -15.16 -6.95 20.05
C ILE A 125 -15.08 -8.11 19.06
N THR A 126 -16.01 -9.07 19.18
CA THR A 126 -16.05 -10.23 18.29
C THR A 126 -16.47 -9.82 16.88
N SER A 127 -15.54 -9.99 15.94
CA SER A 127 -15.71 -9.77 14.50
C SER A 127 -15.94 -11.12 13.80
N LYS A 128 -16.85 -11.16 12.83
CA LYS A 128 -16.97 -12.30 11.87
C LYS A 128 -16.31 -11.99 10.53
N ILE A 129 -15.38 -11.04 10.49
CA ILE A 129 -14.66 -10.67 9.29
C ILE A 129 -13.39 -11.53 9.20
N GLU A 130 -13.29 -12.34 8.15
CA GLU A 130 -12.09 -13.11 7.80
C GLU A 130 -11.24 -12.37 6.75
N GLY A 131 -9.92 -12.35 6.95
CA GLY A 131 -8.93 -11.64 6.13
C GLY A 131 -8.27 -10.45 6.84
N GLU A 132 -7.30 -9.83 6.17
CA GLU A 132 -6.62 -8.62 6.63
C GLU A 132 -7.50 -7.38 6.43
N ILE A 133 -7.72 -6.59 7.48
CA ILE A 133 -8.21 -5.20 7.34
C ILE A 133 -7.05 -4.32 6.88
N PHE A 134 -6.96 -3.99 5.59
CA PHE A 134 -5.89 -3.15 5.04
C PHE A 134 -6.22 -1.65 5.02
N ARG A 135 -7.50 -1.29 5.18
CA ARG A 135 -7.99 0.09 5.25
C ARG A 135 -9.31 0.17 6.02
N ILE A 136 -9.51 1.27 6.75
CA ILE A 136 -10.78 1.60 7.42
C ILE A 136 -11.10 3.06 7.11
N ASP A 137 -12.24 3.31 6.47
CA ASP A 137 -12.77 4.67 6.32
C ASP A 137 -13.88 4.92 7.34
N LYS A 138 -14.01 6.15 7.83
CA LYS A 138 -15.08 6.57 8.74
C LYS A 138 -16.26 7.14 7.95
N LEU A 139 -17.47 6.70 8.27
CA LEU A 139 -18.73 7.25 7.77
C LEU A 139 -19.38 8.13 8.86
N GLU A 140 -20.62 8.53 8.63
CA GLU A 140 -21.42 9.24 9.64
C GLU A 140 -21.80 8.32 10.82
N ASN A 141 -22.25 8.90 11.94
CA ASN A 141 -22.93 8.20 13.04
C ASN A 141 -22.20 7.00 13.68
N ASN A 142 -20.87 6.96 13.64
CA ASN A 142 -20.02 5.84 14.07
C ASN A 142 -20.20 4.55 13.23
N GLU A 143 -20.58 4.70 11.96
CA GLU A 143 -20.40 3.68 10.94
C GLU A 143 -19.01 3.80 10.30
N TYR A 144 -18.50 2.70 9.75
CA TYR A 144 -17.16 2.59 9.16
C TYR A 144 -17.19 1.63 7.97
N LEU A 145 -16.32 1.85 6.98
CA LEU A 145 -16.05 0.91 5.90
C LEU A 145 -14.76 0.15 6.19
N PHE A 146 -14.88 -1.14 6.48
CA PHE A 146 -13.75 -2.04 6.62
C PHE A 146 -13.43 -2.68 5.27
N TYR A 147 -12.25 -2.38 4.72
CA TYR A 147 -11.76 -2.95 3.47
C TYR A 147 -10.83 -4.13 3.79
N ILE A 148 -11.18 -5.29 3.25
CA ILE A 148 -10.63 -6.57 3.70
C ILE A 148 -9.97 -7.29 2.53
N ASN A 149 -8.71 -7.68 2.69
CA ASN A 149 -8.03 -8.58 1.78
C ASN A 149 -8.07 -10.00 2.34
N ASN A 150 -8.93 -10.84 1.76
CA ASN A 150 -8.94 -12.27 2.04
C ASN A 150 -8.09 -12.98 0.99
N TYR A 151 -6.77 -12.80 1.10
CA TYR A 151 -5.83 -13.35 0.14
C TYR A 151 -5.63 -14.86 0.32
N SER A 152 -5.15 -15.50 -0.73
CA SER A 152 -4.79 -16.90 -0.80
C SER A 152 -3.44 -17.05 -1.49
N ARG A 153 -2.94 -18.29 -1.65
CA ARG A 153 -1.78 -18.57 -2.51
C ARG A 153 -1.97 -18.18 -3.99
N LEU A 154 -3.21 -18.00 -4.44
CA LEU A 154 -3.56 -17.90 -5.87
C LEU A 154 -4.02 -16.50 -6.29
N SER A 155 -4.64 -15.72 -5.41
CA SER A 155 -5.05 -14.33 -5.68
C SER A 155 -5.54 -13.60 -4.43
N ASN A 156 -5.74 -12.29 -4.54
CA ASN A 156 -6.25 -11.41 -3.49
C ASN A 156 -7.75 -11.16 -3.69
N HIS A 157 -8.58 -11.52 -2.70
CA HIS A 157 -10.03 -11.36 -2.77
C HIS A 157 -10.50 -10.18 -1.90
N ILE A 158 -10.55 -8.99 -2.49
CA ILE A 158 -11.01 -7.77 -1.80
C ILE A 158 -12.52 -7.83 -1.50
N LYS A 159 -12.88 -7.79 -0.21
CA LYS A 159 -14.23 -7.63 0.34
C LYS A 159 -14.33 -6.22 0.98
N VAL A 160 -15.53 -5.64 1.07
CA VAL A 160 -15.79 -4.42 1.85
C VAL A 160 -17.02 -4.63 2.71
N PHE A 161 -16.96 -4.18 3.96
CA PHE A 161 -18.05 -4.27 4.92
C PHE A 161 -18.37 -2.88 5.48
N GLN A 162 -19.65 -2.48 5.42
CA GLN A 162 -20.16 -1.35 6.19
C GLN A 162 -20.49 -1.88 7.59
N SER A 163 -19.84 -1.32 8.60
CA SER A 163 -19.87 -1.85 9.95
C SER A 163 -20.14 -0.76 10.98
N SER A 164 -20.94 -1.08 11.99
CA SER A 164 -21.29 -0.17 13.08
C SER A 164 -21.24 -0.87 14.43
N PHE A 165 -20.84 -0.15 15.47
CA PHE A 165 -20.76 -0.70 16.82
C PHE A 165 -22.08 -0.56 17.54
N GLN A 166 -22.68 -1.67 17.97
CA GLN A 166 -23.86 -1.69 18.82
C GLN A 166 -23.53 -2.41 20.13
N ASN A 167 -23.61 -1.69 21.24
CA ASN A 167 -23.10 -2.13 22.55
C ASN A 167 -21.62 -2.58 22.43
N ASP A 168 -21.30 -3.78 22.91
CA ASP A 168 -19.98 -4.44 22.79
C ASP A 168 -19.86 -5.36 21.56
N SER A 169 -20.71 -5.16 20.54
CA SER A 169 -20.67 -5.94 19.28
C SER A 169 -20.37 -5.06 18.06
N LEU A 170 -19.80 -5.67 17.02
CA LEU A 170 -19.67 -5.07 15.69
C LEU A 170 -20.69 -5.74 14.75
N ILE A 171 -21.65 -4.96 14.26
CA ILE A 171 -22.54 -5.41 13.17
C ILE A 171 -21.82 -5.12 11.85
N THR A 172 -21.75 -6.10 10.97
CA THR A 172 -20.95 -6.04 9.73
C THR A 172 -21.78 -6.46 8.52
N ASN A 173 -22.14 -5.52 7.65
CA ASN A 173 -22.88 -5.79 6.42
C ASN A 173 -21.93 -5.76 5.22
N LYS A 174 -21.83 -6.89 4.50
CA LYS A 174 -21.00 -6.96 3.28
C LYS A 174 -21.62 -6.08 2.18
N VAL A 175 -20.88 -5.09 1.73
CA VAL A 175 -21.34 -4.13 0.69
C VAL A 175 -20.66 -4.39 -0.65
N ASN A 176 -21.23 -3.83 -1.71
CA ASN A 176 -20.60 -3.87 -3.03
C ASN A 176 -19.39 -2.91 -3.04
N LYS A 177 -18.16 -3.48 -3.08
CA LYS A 177 -16.90 -2.73 -3.12
C LYS A 177 -16.83 -1.64 -4.20
N ARG A 178 -17.63 -1.74 -5.27
CA ARG A 178 -17.68 -0.73 -6.34
C ARG A 178 -18.32 0.59 -5.92
N ASN A 179 -19.07 0.62 -4.82
CA ASN A 179 -19.77 1.82 -4.36
C ASN A 179 -18.92 2.68 -3.41
N TYR A 180 -17.73 2.22 -3.00
CA TYR A 180 -17.00 2.75 -1.85
C TYR A 180 -15.51 2.91 -2.10
N GLY A 181 -15.04 4.16 -2.01
CA GLY A 181 -13.63 4.53 -2.02
C GLY A 181 -12.88 4.25 -3.33
N ASN A 182 -11.59 4.58 -3.32
CA ASN A 182 -10.64 4.19 -4.36
C ASN A 182 -9.51 3.35 -3.73
N TYR A 183 -9.90 2.23 -3.13
CA TYR A 183 -9.02 1.32 -2.38
C TYR A 183 -7.86 0.76 -3.22
N ILE A 184 -7.90 0.87 -4.55
CA ILE A 184 -6.80 0.47 -5.45
C ILE A 184 -5.54 1.31 -5.16
N PHE A 185 -5.68 2.57 -4.72
CA PHE A 185 -4.56 3.43 -4.31
C PHE A 185 -3.62 2.77 -3.29
N ASN A 186 -4.17 2.05 -2.31
CA ASN A 186 -3.39 1.36 -1.29
C ASN A 186 -2.34 0.43 -1.94
N PHE A 187 -2.73 -0.24 -3.02
CA PHE A 187 -1.95 -1.25 -3.74
C PHE A 187 -1.12 -0.72 -4.91
N ILE A 188 -1.09 0.59 -5.20
CA ILE A 188 -0.24 1.14 -6.27
C ILE A 188 1.23 0.99 -5.86
N LYS A 189 2.01 0.24 -6.63
CA LYS A 189 3.41 -0.12 -6.31
C LYS A 189 4.37 1.06 -6.35
N HIS A 190 4.22 1.90 -7.36
CA HIS A 190 5.01 3.13 -7.52
C HIS A 190 4.09 4.33 -7.45
N LYS A 191 3.79 4.76 -6.21
CA LYS A 191 2.94 5.93 -5.93
C LYS A 191 3.59 7.25 -6.41
N LYS A 192 4.89 7.24 -6.73
CA LYS A 192 5.64 8.33 -7.36
C LYS A 192 6.55 7.75 -8.44
N GLU A 193 6.56 8.37 -9.62
CA GLU A 193 7.34 7.97 -10.79
C GLU A 193 8.20 9.16 -11.26
N HIS A 194 9.43 8.89 -11.71
CA HIS A 194 10.48 9.88 -11.97
C HIS A 194 11.09 9.67 -13.38
N PRO A 195 11.64 10.70 -14.04
CA PRO A 195 12.37 10.56 -15.31
C PRO A 195 13.43 9.45 -15.31
N ASP A 196 14.07 9.23 -14.16
CA ASP A 196 15.13 8.23 -13.98
C ASP A 196 14.59 6.80 -13.79
N SER A 197 13.29 6.61 -13.52
CA SER A 197 12.65 5.28 -13.53
C SER A 197 12.37 4.78 -14.96
N VAL A 198 12.49 5.65 -15.97
CA VAL A 198 12.40 5.30 -17.39
C VAL A 198 13.71 4.62 -17.84
N ASN A 199 13.93 3.40 -17.34
CA ASN A 199 15.20 2.65 -17.47
C ASN A 199 15.06 1.36 -18.30
N ILE A 200 14.40 1.46 -19.46
CA ILE A 200 14.37 0.40 -20.47
C ILE A 200 15.55 0.56 -21.45
N LYS A 201 16.19 -0.55 -21.81
CA LYS A 201 17.23 -0.56 -22.87
C LYS A 201 16.55 -0.41 -24.23
N ILE A 202 16.88 0.66 -24.94
CA ILE A 202 16.40 0.92 -26.30
C ILE A 202 17.07 -0.08 -27.26
N ASP A 203 16.26 -0.95 -27.88
CA ASP A 203 16.63 -1.82 -29.00
C ASP A 203 15.42 -1.91 -29.95
N LEU A 204 15.26 -0.89 -30.79
CA LEU A 204 14.06 -0.64 -31.60
C LEU A 204 13.70 -1.79 -32.55
N LYS A 205 14.63 -2.73 -32.81
CA LYS A 205 14.38 -3.95 -33.60
C LYS A 205 13.31 -4.86 -32.99
N ASN A 206 13.15 -4.82 -31.67
CA ASN A 206 12.26 -5.68 -30.90
C ASN A 206 11.06 -4.91 -30.31
N TRP A 207 10.80 -3.70 -30.82
CA TRP A 207 9.68 -2.83 -30.49
C TRP A 207 8.65 -2.85 -31.63
N ASN A 208 7.41 -2.42 -31.39
CA ASN A 208 6.28 -2.59 -32.32
C ASN A 208 6.03 -4.06 -32.73
N ASP A 209 6.36 -5.01 -31.85
CA ASP A 209 6.03 -6.43 -32.06
C ASP A 209 4.51 -6.67 -32.00
N SER A 210 4.04 -7.76 -32.60
CA SER A 210 2.60 -8.03 -32.77
C SER A 210 1.85 -8.29 -31.45
N GLU A 211 2.53 -8.63 -30.36
CA GLU A 211 1.93 -8.82 -29.04
C GLU A 211 1.79 -7.49 -28.30
N THR A 212 2.83 -6.65 -28.32
CA THR A 212 2.78 -5.24 -27.89
C THR A 212 1.66 -4.50 -28.62
N LEU A 213 1.61 -4.56 -29.95
CA LEU A 213 0.61 -3.81 -30.71
C LEU A 213 -0.81 -4.31 -30.47
N LYS A 214 -1.01 -5.63 -30.31
CA LYS A 214 -2.32 -6.22 -30.01
C LYS A 214 -2.80 -5.88 -28.59
N SER A 215 -1.93 -5.96 -27.59
CA SER A 215 -2.27 -5.61 -26.20
C SER A 215 -2.53 -4.10 -26.03
N LEU A 216 -1.86 -3.27 -26.83
CA LEU A 216 -2.09 -1.83 -26.91
C LEU A 216 -3.15 -1.42 -27.96
N ASP A 217 -3.89 -2.35 -28.58
CA ASP A 217 -4.92 -2.08 -29.60
C ASP A 217 -4.46 -1.09 -30.71
N LEU A 218 -3.17 -1.14 -31.05
CA LEU A 218 -2.52 -0.23 -32.00
C LEU A 218 -2.57 -0.81 -33.40
N VAL A 219 -3.22 -0.08 -34.30
CA VAL A 219 -3.25 -0.39 -35.73
C VAL A 219 -1.97 0.15 -36.38
N ASN A 220 -1.15 -0.73 -36.96
CA ASN A 220 0.14 -0.39 -37.60
C ASN A 220 0.09 0.83 -38.55
N SER A 221 -1.00 1.00 -39.31
CA SER A 221 -1.18 2.14 -40.24
C SER A 221 -1.50 3.48 -39.57
N LYS A 222 -1.54 3.54 -38.23
CA LYS A 222 -1.74 4.76 -37.43
C LYS A 222 -0.53 5.14 -36.57
N ILE A 223 0.52 4.33 -36.58
CA ILE A 223 1.76 4.56 -35.82
C ILE A 223 2.58 5.64 -36.52
N GLY A 224 3.11 6.62 -35.78
CA GLY A 224 3.97 7.66 -36.35
C GLY A 224 5.30 7.11 -36.89
N LEU A 225 5.87 7.77 -37.91
CA LEU A 225 7.09 7.31 -38.62
C LEU A 225 8.33 7.07 -37.73
N ASN A 226 8.37 7.69 -36.54
CA ASN A 226 9.43 7.49 -35.53
C ASN A 226 8.86 7.08 -34.17
N GLU A 227 7.66 6.49 -34.13
CA GLU A 227 7.05 6.00 -32.89
C GLU A 227 7.28 4.50 -32.68
N TYR A 228 7.85 4.15 -31.54
CA TYR A 228 8.07 2.76 -31.15
C TYR A 228 7.46 2.50 -29.78
N TYR A 229 6.71 1.42 -29.67
CA TYR A 229 6.00 0.99 -28.47
C TYR A 229 6.59 -0.34 -27.96
N LYS A 230 6.64 -0.52 -26.64
CA LYS A 230 7.01 -1.80 -26.02
C LYS A 230 6.30 -2.02 -24.69
N THR A 231 5.57 -3.13 -24.52
CA THR A 231 5.00 -3.49 -23.21
C THR A 231 6.07 -3.86 -22.19
N SER A 232 5.75 -3.61 -20.90
CA SER A 232 6.58 -3.93 -19.75
C SER A 232 5.99 -5.09 -18.95
N ASN A 233 6.85 -5.91 -18.35
CA ASN A 233 6.44 -6.92 -17.36
C ASN A 233 6.30 -6.31 -15.95
N GLU A 234 6.40 -4.98 -15.80
CA GLU A 234 6.15 -4.28 -14.54
C GLU A 234 4.65 -4.26 -14.18
N SER A 235 4.29 -4.93 -13.08
CA SER A 235 2.99 -4.77 -12.44
C SER A 235 2.83 -3.36 -11.87
N PHE A 236 1.73 -2.66 -12.22
CA PHE A 236 1.35 -1.38 -11.61
C PHE A 236 0.92 -1.51 -10.14
N LEU A 237 0.28 -2.65 -9.81
CA LEU A 237 -0.14 -2.97 -8.45
C LEU A 237 0.85 -3.91 -7.75
N GLU A 238 0.89 -3.83 -6.42
CA GLU A 238 1.66 -4.70 -5.54
C GLU A 238 1.05 -6.11 -5.42
N ILE A 239 -0.25 -6.23 -5.72
CA ILE A 239 -1.02 -7.47 -5.60
C ILE A 239 -1.81 -7.80 -6.87
N GLU A 240 -1.95 -9.10 -7.15
CA GLU A 240 -2.88 -9.61 -8.14
C GLU A 240 -4.28 -9.72 -7.53
N ILE A 241 -5.22 -8.92 -8.03
CA ILE A 241 -6.63 -8.89 -7.61
C ILE A 241 -7.43 -9.77 -8.58
N ASP A 242 -8.09 -10.81 -8.05
CA ASP A 242 -8.86 -11.84 -8.76
C ASP A 242 -9.56 -11.36 -10.06
N GLU A 243 -8.93 -11.63 -11.21
CA GLU A 243 -9.35 -11.17 -12.55
C GLU A 243 -10.63 -11.88 -13.07
N ASN A 244 -11.13 -12.92 -12.40
CA ASN A 244 -12.29 -13.70 -12.86
C ASN A 244 -13.61 -12.88 -12.96
N LYS A 245 -13.57 -11.60 -12.60
CA LYS A 245 -14.64 -10.62 -12.80
C LYS A 245 -14.17 -9.55 -13.79
N LYS A 246 -14.53 -9.74 -15.07
CA LYS A 246 -14.24 -8.93 -16.29
C LYS A 246 -14.70 -7.45 -16.28
N ILE A 247 -14.61 -6.77 -15.14
CA ILE A 247 -15.29 -5.50 -14.82
C ILE A 247 -14.45 -4.63 -13.84
N GLU A 248 -13.30 -5.11 -13.36
CA GLU A 248 -12.29 -4.24 -12.72
C GLU A 248 -11.31 -3.76 -13.82
N PRO A 249 -10.65 -2.59 -13.69
CA PRO A 249 -9.70 -2.10 -14.69
C PRO A 249 -8.44 -2.97 -14.75
N GLN A 250 -8.01 -3.33 -15.96
CA GLN A 250 -6.70 -3.93 -16.22
C GLN A 250 -5.65 -2.83 -16.43
N PHE A 251 -4.42 -3.07 -15.95
CA PHE A 251 -3.34 -2.10 -15.95
C PHE A 251 -2.14 -2.66 -16.73
N ILE A 252 -1.76 -1.99 -17.82
CA ILE A 252 -0.60 -2.36 -18.65
C ILE A 252 0.41 -1.21 -18.59
N ILE A 253 1.62 -1.48 -18.10
CA ILE A 253 2.73 -0.55 -18.24
C ILE A 253 3.38 -0.78 -19.60
N TYR A 254 3.62 0.30 -20.35
CA TYR A 254 4.36 0.25 -21.61
C TYR A 254 5.27 1.46 -21.76
N TYR A 255 6.27 1.34 -22.62
CA TYR A 255 7.18 2.40 -23.00
C TYR A 255 6.88 2.86 -24.42
N LYS A 256 6.98 4.17 -24.65
CA LYS A 256 6.94 4.78 -25.97
C LYS A 256 8.25 5.55 -26.21
N HIS A 257 8.91 5.26 -27.32
CA HIS A 257 9.96 6.10 -27.88
C HIS A 257 9.33 7.00 -28.93
N SER A 258 9.58 8.29 -28.82
CA SER A 258 9.07 9.34 -29.71
C SER A 258 10.25 9.93 -30.53
N TYR A 259 10.19 11.18 -30.97
CA TYR A 259 11.26 11.81 -31.76
C TYR A 259 12.51 12.10 -30.90
N GLY A 260 13.70 12.09 -31.51
CA GLY A 260 14.97 12.36 -30.81
C GLY A 260 15.34 11.25 -29.82
N ASP A 261 15.68 11.62 -28.59
CA ASP A 261 15.89 10.72 -27.46
C ASP A 261 14.66 10.58 -26.52
N GLN A 262 13.52 11.17 -26.90
CA GLN A 262 12.32 11.22 -26.07
C GLN A 262 11.78 9.82 -25.75
N LEU A 263 11.79 9.48 -24.46
CA LEU A 263 11.36 8.18 -23.95
C LEU A 263 10.37 8.35 -22.80
N GLU A 264 9.17 7.81 -22.99
CA GLU A 264 8.00 7.94 -22.13
C GLU A 264 7.65 6.59 -21.51
N LYS A 265 7.38 6.56 -20.19
CA LYS A 265 6.74 5.44 -19.49
C LYS A 265 5.26 5.76 -19.33
N PHE A 266 4.39 4.88 -19.84
CA PHE A 266 2.94 5.02 -19.78
C PHE A 266 2.29 3.95 -18.91
N LEU A 267 1.19 4.32 -18.27
CA LEU A 267 0.18 3.42 -17.73
C LEU A 267 -1.04 3.44 -18.66
N ARG A 268 -1.31 2.31 -19.31
CA ARG A 268 -2.61 2.05 -19.94
C ARG A 268 -3.58 1.48 -18.92
N ILE A 269 -4.79 1.99 -18.94
CA ILE A 269 -5.90 1.54 -18.09
C ILE A 269 -7.02 1.06 -19.01
N GLN A 270 -7.25 -0.26 -19.02
CA GLN A 270 -8.26 -0.93 -19.84
C GLN A 270 -9.49 -1.26 -18.98
N ASN A 271 -10.57 -0.51 -19.22
CA ASN A 271 -11.91 -0.86 -18.80
C ASN A 271 -12.63 -1.60 -19.94
N LYS A 272 -13.66 -2.40 -19.62
CA LYS A 272 -14.37 -3.31 -20.55
C LYS A 272 -14.63 -2.75 -21.96
N ASP A 273 -14.99 -1.47 -22.07
CA ASP A 273 -15.39 -0.81 -23.32
C ASP A 273 -14.54 0.44 -23.64
N ARG A 274 -13.43 0.70 -22.91
CA ARG A 274 -12.57 1.89 -23.04
C ARG A 274 -11.14 1.65 -22.55
N SER A 275 -10.14 2.04 -23.35
CA SER A 275 -8.76 2.26 -22.91
C SER A 275 -8.48 3.76 -22.68
N THR A 276 -7.63 4.07 -21.70
CA THR A 276 -7.07 5.42 -21.51
C THR A 276 -5.60 5.31 -21.10
N ASP A 277 -4.74 6.15 -21.67
CA ASP A 277 -3.29 6.14 -21.44
C ASP A 277 -2.84 7.39 -20.66
N PHE A 278 -1.94 7.19 -19.68
CA PHE A 278 -1.39 8.25 -18.85
C PHE A 278 0.14 8.13 -18.78
N ILE A 279 0.85 9.22 -19.04
CA ILE A 279 2.31 9.28 -18.85
C ILE A 279 2.59 9.20 -17.34
N LEU A 280 3.37 8.21 -16.93
CA LEU A 280 3.91 8.07 -15.56
C LEU A 280 5.21 8.86 -15.39
N ALA A 281 6.09 8.80 -16.39
CA ALA A 281 7.37 9.52 -16.40
C ALA A 281 7.88 9.73 -17.84
N MET A 282 8.73 10.73 -18.04
CA MET A 282 9.39 10.99 -19.34
C MET A 282 10.77 11.60 -19.12
N LYS A 283 11.69 11.29 -20.04
CA LYS A 283 12.96 11.99 -20.25
C LYS A 283 13.21 12.19 -21.74
N GLY A 284 14.02 13.18 -22.09
CA GLY A 284 14.44 13.44 -23.46
C GLY A 284 13.46 14.33 -24.24
N GLY A 285 13.86 14.67 -25.46
CA GLY A 285 13.28 15.70 -26.30
C GLY A 285 14.39 16.59 -26.87
N ASP A 286 14.58 16.57 -28.19
CA ASP A 286 15.60 17.42 -28.83
C ASP A 286 15.27 18.92 -28.65
N SER A 287 16.32 19.73 -28.46
CA SER A 287 16.29 21.18 -28.16
C SER A 287 15.93 21.57 -26.72
N PHE A 288 15.08 20.83 -26.01
CA PHE A 288 14.66 21.15 -24.63
C PHE A 288 14.64 19.89 -23.77
N THR A 289 15.33 19.89 -22.62
CA THR A 289 15.27 18.73 -21.72
C THR A 289 13.95 18.71 -20.95
N GLU A 290 12.87 18.27 -21.59
CA GLU A 290 11.60 18.02 -20.91
C GLU A 290 11.73 16.78 -20.01
N LYS A 291 11.19 16.90 -18.80
CA LYS A 291 11.14 15.84 -17.80
C LYS A 291 9.74 15.80 -17.20
N ILE A 292 9.13 14.62 -17.21
CA ILE A 292 7.84 14.38 -16.55
C ILE A 292 8.06 13.49 -15.33
N ASN A 293 7.56 13.93 -14.18
CA ASN A 293 7.37 13.11 -12.99
C ASN A 293 5.89 13.12 -12.58
N THR A 294 5.42 12.05 -11.94
CA THR A 294 4.03 11.95 -11.48
C THR A 294 3.94 11.37 -10.08
N GLU A 295 2.82 11.66 -9.39
CA GLU A 295 2.61 11.26 -8.01
C GLU A 295 1.12 11.07 -7.69
N PHE A 296 0.75 9.86 -7.29
CA PHE A 296 -0.51 9.57 -6.61
C PHE A 296 -0.34 9.99 -5.14
N ILE A 297 -0.87 11.16 -4.79
CA ILE A 297 -0.72 11.79 -3.47
C ILE A 297 -1.62 11.09 -2.43
N ASN A 298 -2.84 10.76 -2.83
CA ASN A 298 -3.82 9.99 -2.08
C ASN A 298 -4.80 9.32 -3.05
N ASP A 299 -5.82 8.64 -2.54
CA ASP A 299 -6.76 7.88 -3.36
C ASP A 299 -7.72 8.72 -4.24
N SER A 300 -7.65 10.04 -4.16
CA SER A 300 -8.43 10.96 -4.99
C SER A 300 -7.60 12.03 -5.71
N ILE A 301 -6.32 12.23 -5.36
CA ILE A 301 -5.45 13.28 -5.91
C ILE A 301 -4.21 12.69 -6.57
N PHE A 302 -3.99 13.09 -7.82
CA PHE A 302 -2.80 12.80 -8.62
C PHE A 302 -2.17 14.11 -9.09
N LYS A 303 -0.84 14.20 -9.10
CA LYS A 303 -0.11 15.35 -9.64
C LYS A 303 0.78 14.91 -10.79
N LYS A 304 0.75 15.66 -11.89
CA LYS A 304 1.77 15.64 -12.94
C LYS A 304 2.64 16.89 -12.78
N THR A 305 3.95 16.73 -12.83
CA THR A 305 4.88 17.86 -12.98
C THR A 305 5.64 17.68 -14.29
N ILE A 306 5.71 18.75 -15.06
CA ILE A 306 6.49 18.85 -16.29
C ILE A 306 7.54 19.92 -16.05
N VAL A 307 8.81 19.57 -16.22
CA VAL A 307 9.94 20.49 -16.11
C VAL A 307 10.60 20.62 -17.47
N PHE A 308 10.67 21.83 -17.98
CA PHE A 308 11.44 22.21 -19.16
C PHE A 308 12.75 22.86 -18.69
N ILE A 309 13.85 22.56 -19.38
CA ILE A 309 15.15 23.18 -19.15
C ILE A 309 15.71 23.65 -20.49
N GLU A 310 16.02 24.93 -20.57
CA GLU A 310 16.56 25.62 -21.74
C GLU A 310 17.91 26.28 -21.39
N SER A 311 18.83 26.30 -22.36
CA SER A 311 20.14 26.95 -22.25
C SER A 311 20.11 28.28 -22.99
N ASN A 312 20.21 29.39 -22.27
CA ASN A 312 20.00 30.73 -22.82
C ASN A 312 21.25 31.35 -23.46
N ASN A 313 22.44 30.83 -23.18
CA ASN A 313 23.70 31.42 -23.63
C ASN A 313 24.83 30.38 -23.74
N GLU A 314 25.33 30.13 -24.95
CA GLU A 314 26.56 29.35 -25.21
C GLU A 314 27.83 30.23 -25.34
N THR A 315 27.84 31.44 -24.79
CA THR A 315 29.08 32.22 -24.70
C THR A 315 29.93 31.72 -23.53
N GLY A 316 30.97 30.95 -23.84
CA GLY A 316 31.72 30.05 -22.95
C GLY A 316 32.47 30.66 -21.75
N LYS A 317 31.79 31.43 -20.91
CA LYS A 317 32.22 31.88 -19.57
C LYS A 317 31.11 31.80 -18.52
N ASN A 318 29.83 31.97 -18.90
CA ASN A 318 28.67 31.77 -18.03
C ASN A 318 27.67 30.84 -18.73
N LEU A 319 27.09 29.88 -18.00
CA LEU A 319 25.98 29.04 -18.48
C LEU A 319 24.69 29.47 -17.78
N GLU A 320 23.84 30.20 -18.49
CA GLU A 320 22.54 30.66 -18.00
C GLU A 320 21.42 29.70 -18.42
N PHE A 321 20.60 29.25 -17.47
CA PHE A 321 19.52 28.29 -17.70
C PHE A 321 18.18 28.85 -17.26
N SER A 322 17.15 28.70 -18.10
CA SER A 322 15.74 28.80 -17.71
C SER A 322 15.26 27.41 -17.28
N VAL A 323 14.50 27.38 -16.19
CA VAL A 323 13.77 26.19 -15.73
C VAL A 323 12.30 26.59 -15.55
N ASP A 324 11.45 26.05 -16.38
CA ASP A 324 9.99 26.21 -16.29
C ASP A 324 9.37 24.92 -15.77
N SER A 325 8.59 25.02 -14.69
CA SER A 325 7.91 23.89 -14.06
C SER A 325 6.41 24.11 -14.07
N ILE A 326 5.68 23.25 -14.78
CA ILE A 326 4.22 23.21 -14.79
C ILE A 326 3.76 22.08 -13.88
N ILE A 327 2.98 22.41 -12.86
CA ILE A 327 2.40 21.43 -11.92
C ILE A 327 0.90 21.40 -12.16
N THR A 328 0.38 20.26 -12.62
CA THR A 328 -1.06 20.06 -12.80
C THR A 328 -1.58 19.05 -11.78
N THR A 329 -2.55 19.47 -10.97
CA THR A 329 -3.25 18.61 -10.02
C THR A 329 -4.55 18.11 -10.64
N TYR A 330 -4.76 16.80 -10.58
CA TYR A 330 -5.95 16.10 -11.04
C TYR A 330 -6.67 15.48 -9.85
N LYS A 331 -8.00 15.61 -9.82
CA LYS A 331 -8.85 14.70 -9.05
C LYS A 331 -9.15 13.47 -9.89
N TYR A 332 -9.00 12.28 -9.33
CA TYR A 332 -9.30 11.03 -10.03
C TYR A 332 -10.27 10.13 -9.24
N ASN A 333 -10.87 9.16 -9.92
CA ASN A 333 -11.84 8.23 -9.35
C ASN A 333 -11.36 6.76 -9.40
N LYS A 334 -12.17 5.84 -8.86
CA LYS A 334 -11.94 4.38 -8.85
C LYS A 334 -11.76 3.70 -10.22
N LEU A 335 -12.18 4.35 -11.31
CA LEU A 335 -11.98 3.87 -12.69
C LEU A 335 -10.73 4.49 -13.33
N PHE A 336 -10.00 5.31 -12.56
CA PHE A 336 -8.90 6.16 -13.01
C PHE A 336 -9.31 7.08 -14.17
N GLU A 337 -10.51 7.66 -14.07
CA GLU A 337 -10.89 8.84 -14.84
C GLU A 337 -10.37 10.08 -14.09
N PHE A 338 -9.50 10.86 -14.74
CA PHE A 338 -8.85 12.04 -14.15
C PHE A 338 -9.52 13.33 -14.65
N LYS A 339 -9.69 14.30 -13.76
CA LYS A 339 -10.17 15.65 -14.05
C LYS A 339 -9.21 16.68 -13.47
N GLU A 340 -8.72 17.59 -14.31
CA GLU A 340 -7.90 18.73 -13.87
C GLU A 340 -8.67 19.61 -12.88
N ILE A 341 -8.02 20.04 -11.79
CA ILE A 341 -8.61 20.91 -10.77
C ILE A 341 -7.77 22.16 -10.45
N GLU A 342 -6.46 22.12 -10.73
CA GLU A 342 -5.50 23.16 -10.39
C GLU A 342 -4.29 23.00 -11.33
N LYS A 343 -3.71 24.13 -11.77
CA LYS A 343 -2.53 24.15 -12.65
C LYS A 343 -1.68 25.37 -12.35
N ASP A 344 -0.50 25.13 -11.81
CA ASP A 344 0.51 26.12 -11.47
C ASP A 344 1.65 26.14 -12.50
N SER A 345 2.34 27.27 -12.59
CA SER A 345 3.55 27.45 -13.38
C SER A 345 4.59 28.23 -12.58
N ILE A 346 5.82 27.70 -12.49
CA ILE A 346 6.95 28.31 -11.78
C ILE A 346 8.08 28.49 -12.80
N HIS A 347 8.48 29.74 -13.04
CA HIS A 347 9.63 30.10 -13.86
C HIS A 347 10.83 30.45 -12.97
N TYR A 348 12.01 29.92 -13.27
CA TYR A 348 13.25 30.17 -12.54
C TYR A 348 14.42 30.34 -13.51
N ILE A 349 15.21 31.42 -13.34
CA ILE A 349 16.44 31.66 -14.12
C ILE A 349 17.64 31.47 -13.19
N ARG A 350 18.59 30.64 -13.62
CA ARG A 350 19.90 30.48 -12.98
C ARG A 350 20.99 31.12 -13.83
N LYS A 351 21.80 31.96 -13.20
CA LYS A 351 23.02 32.57 -13.75
C LYS A 351 24.25 32.04 -13.01
#